data_AF-A0A239BYQ3-F1
#
_entry.id   AF-A0A239BYQ3-F1
#
_cell.length_a   1.000
_cell.length_b   1.000
_cell.length_c   1.000
_cell.angle_alpha   90.00
_cell.angle_beta   90.00
_cell.angle_gamma   90.00
#
_symmetry.space_group_name_H-M   'P 1'
#
loop_
_entity.id
_entity.type
_entity.pdbx_description
1 polymer ?
#
loop_
_entity_poly.entity_id
_entity_poly.type
_entity_poly.pdbx_seq_one_letter_code
_entity_poly.pdbx_strand_id
1 'polypeptide(L)'
;MISEQVIKDMVQQIVEKMVMDKKQSDEENYFTETDTNSQPRGCMDDEKLKDLTEIKIQDYFTVSNPENKEAYLQLKESTPARVGIWRTGPRYLTDTLLRFRADHAVAMDAVFTYVSEELLEEMGLFSVNTLCHDKDEYMTRPDLGRKFSEESIERIKEKCIKSPQVQIYVSDGLSSTAIEANIKDILPSIMQGLKNYGLKIGTPFFVKHGRVPAMDVISEVLDAEVTVVLIGERPGLATGESMSCYMAYRGKVGMPESRRTVISNIHKGGTSATEAGAHIAQIVKEMIEQKASGLDLKL
;
A
#
# COMPACT_ATOMS: atom_id res chain seq x y z
N MET A 1 67.81 -32.00 25.92
CA MET A 1 67.35 -30.89 25.05
C MET A 1 67.14 -31.49 23.68
N ILE A 2 65.91 -31.52 23.18
CA ILE A 2 65.61 -32.01 21.83
C ILE A 2 66.13 -30.96 20.84
N SER A 3 66.94 -31.36 19.85
CA SER A 3 67.50 -30.41 18.89
C SER A 3 66.43 -29.91 17.92
N GLU A 4 66.59 -28.69 17.43
CA GLU A 4 65.67 -28.03 16.49
C GLU A 4 65.44 -28.86 15.21
N GLN A 5 66.39 -29.71 14.85
CA GLN A 5 66.30 -30.66 13.74
C GLN A 5 65.24 -31.75 13.98
N VAL A 6 65.17 -32.28 15.19
CA VAL A 6 64.20 -33.33 15.57
C VAL A 6 62.77 -32.80 15.56
N ILE A 7 62.58 -31.52 15.90
CA ILE A 7 61.27 -30.86 15.85
C ILE A 7 60.82 -30.67 14.41
N LYS A 8 61.72 -30.30 13.49
CA LYS A 8 61.42 -30.19 12.06
C LYS A 8 61.03 -31.53 11.44
N ASP A 9 61.75 -32.60 11.77
CA ASP A 9 61.46 -33.94 11.24
C ASP A 9 60.10 -34.46 11.75
N MET A 10 59.76 -34.21 13.02
CA MET A 10 58.43 -34.54 13.55
C MET A 10 57.31 -33.76 12.87
N VAL A 11 57.50 -32.47 12.61
CA VAL A 11 56.50 -31.64 11.91
C VAL A 11 56.33 -32.11 10.47
N GLN A 12 57.41 -32.47 9.78
CA GLN A 12 57.35 -33.00 8.42
C GLN A 12 56.58 -34.34 8.36
N GLN A 13 56.85 -35.26 9.29
CA GLN A 13 56.13 -36.54 9.37
C GLN A 13 54.64 -36.38 9.69
N ILE A 14 54.26 -35.38 10.48
CA ILE A 14 52.86 -35.08 10.79
C ILE A 14 52.14 -34.51 9.55
N VAL A 15 52.80 -33.63 8.80
CA VAL A 15 52.25 -33.05 7.57
C VAL A 15 52.11 -34.11 6.48
N GLU A 16 53.09 -34.99 6.30
CA GLU A 16 53.01 -36.10 5.34
C GLU A 16 51.87 -37.08 5.69
N LYS A 17 51.69 -37.42 6.98
CA LYS A 17 50.54 -38.23 7.42
C LYS A 17 49.20 -37.56 7.18
N MET A 18 49.07 -36.26 7.47
CA MET A 18 47.84 -35.51 7.21
C MET A 18 47.52 -35.41 5.72
N VAL A 19 48.53 -35.39 4.84
CA VAL A 19 48.33 -35.37 3.38
C VAL A 19 47.98 -36.76 2.84
N MET A 20 48.50 -37.84 3.44
CA MET A 20 48.17 -39.21 3.06
C MET A 20 46.77 -39.62 3.54
N ASP A 21 46.37 -39.26 4.76
CA ASP A 21 45.01 -39.52 5.28
C ASP A 21 43.93 -38.78 4.47
N LYS A 22 44.25 -37.60 3.95
CA LYS A 22 43.35 -36.84 3.05
C LYS A 22 43.20 -37.48 1.67
N LYS A 23 44.21 -38.21 1.19
CA LYS A 23 44.15 -38.94 -0.08
C LYS A 23 43.38 -40.25 0.03
N GLN A 24 43.34 -40.88 1.20
CA GLN A 24 42.56 -42.11 1.44
C GLN A 24 41.08 -41.83 1.78
N SER A 25 40.74 -40.68 2.34
CA SER A 25 39.34 -40.31 2.60
C SER A 25 38.54 -39.94 1.35
N ASP A 26 39.21 -39.65 0.24
CA ASP A 26 38.59 -39.19 -1.01
C ASP A 26 38.31 -40.33 -2.02
N GLU A 27 38.71 -41.58 -1.74
CA GLU A 27 38.55 -42.72 -2.68
C GLU A 27 37.38 -43.69 -2.38
N GLU A 28 36.63 -43.53 -1.28
CA GLU A 28 35.44 -44.36 -1.01
C GLU A 28 34.19 -43.53 -0.70
N ASN A 29 33.56 -42.98 -1.75
CA ASN A 29 32.13 -42.74 -1.71
C ASN A 29 31.50 -42.92 -3.09
N TYR A 30 30.63 -43.92 -3.18
CA TYR A 30 29.78 -44.24 -4.33
C TYR A 30 28.89 -43.05 -4.69
N PHE A 31 29.27 -42.29 -5.71
CA PHE A 31 28.35 -41.51 -6.53
C PHE A 31 28.53 -41.94 -7.99
N THR A 32 27.47 -42.52 -8.53
CA THR A 32 27.29 -42.74 -9.97
C THR A 32 27.63 -41.48 -10.75
N GLU A 33 28.40 -41.64 -11.82
CA GLU A 33 28.84 -40.62 -12.77
C GLU A 33 27.74 -39.57 -13.04
N THR A 34 27.95 -38.36 -12.53
CA THR A 34 27.31 -37.16 -13.06
C THR A 34 28.38 -36.35 -13.79
N ASP A 35 28.15 -36.14 -15.08
CA ASP A 35 28.91 -35.29 -15.99
C ASP A 35 29.60 -34.10 -15.28
N THR A 36 30.91 -34.20 -15.06
CA THR A 36 31.75 -33.11 -14.59
C THR A 36 32.09 -32.16 -15.73
N ASN A 37 31.06 -31.56 -16.31
CA ASN A 37 31.20 -30.39 -17.17
C ASN A 37 30.42 -29.21 -16.57
N SER A 38 30.54 -29.00 -15.26
CA SER A 38 30.06 -27.78 -14.61
C SER A 38 31.16 -26.72 -14.70
N GLN A 39 31.12 -25.94 -15.79
CA GLN A 39 31.63 -24.57 -15.75
C GLN A 39 31.05 -23.88 -14.48
N PRO A 40 31.76 -22.91 -13.87
CA PRO A 40 31.11 -22.05 -12.89
C PRO A 40 29.83 -21.55 -13.55
N ARG A 41 28.66 -21.83 -12.95
CA ARG A 41 27.40 -21.25 -13.43
C ARG A 41 27.61 -19.75 -13.35
N GLY A 42 27.99 -19.15 -14.48
CA GLY A 42 28.14 -17.71 -14.59
C GLY A 42 26.87 -17.10 -14.04
N CYS A 43 27.01 -16.01 -13.29
CA CYS A 43 25.89 -15.12 -13.03
C CYS A 43 25.17 -14.95 -14.37
N MET A 44 23.93 -15.46 -14.48
CA MET A 44 23.14 -15.24 -15.67
C MET A 44 23.05 -13.73 -15.84
N ASP A 45 23.33 -13.21 -17.05
CA ASP A 45 23.08 -11.81 -17.34
C ASP A 45 21.62 -11.50 -16.98
N ASP A 46 21.38 -10.42 -16.24
CA ASP A 46 20.03 -10.02 -15.81
C ASP A 46 19.07 -9.88 -17.01
N GLU A 47 19.60 -9.59 -18.21
CA GLU A 47 18.87 -9.55 -19.48
C GLU A 47 18.19 -10.89 -19.88
N LYS A 48 18.58 -12.02 -19.27
CA LYS A 48 17.98 -13.35 -19.52
C LYS A 48 16.88 -13.70 -18.51
N LEU A 49 16.64 -12.87 -17.50
CA LEU A 49 15.58 -13.10 -16.52
C LEU A 49 14.23 -12.65 -17.07
N LYS A 50 13.25 -13.55 -17.04
CA LYS A 50 11.88 -13.23 -17.44
C LYS A 50 11.23 -12.34 -16.38
N ASP A 51 10.67 -11.21 -16.81
CA ASP A 51 9.83 -10.39 -15.94
C ASP A 51 8.52 -11.13 -15.62
N LEU A 52 8.31 -11.39 -14.33
CA LEU A 52 7.13 -12.09 -13.81
C LEU A 52 5.84 -11.28 -13.93
N THR A 53 5.97 -9.96 -14.11
CA THR A 53 4.87 -8.99 -14.14
C THR A 53 4.44 -8.59 -15.55
N GLU A 54 5.25 -8.94 -16.57
CA GLU A 54 5.02 -8.58 -17.98
C GLU A 54 3.65 -9.03 -18.49
N ILE A 55 3.24 -10.26 -18.16
CA ILE A 55 1.94 -10.80 -18.55
C ILE A 55 0.87 -10.27 -17.61
N LYS A 56 -0.14 -9.57 -18.11
CA LYS A 56 -1.29 -9.14 -17.30
C LYS A 56 -1.96 -10.34 -16.63
N ILE A 57 -2.38 -10.17 -15.38
CA ILE A 57 -2.94 -11.28 -14.60
C ILE A 57 -4.24 -11.81 -15.22
N GLN A 58 -4.98 -10.97 -15.93
CA GLN A 58 -6.21 -11.31 -16.68
C GLN A 58 -5.94 -12.24 -17.87
N ASP A 59 -4.72 -12.20 -18.43
CA ASP A 59 -4.33 -13.05 -19.56
C ASP A 59 -3.59 -14.31 -19.08
N TYR A 60 -3.18 -14.35 -17.81
CA TYR A 60 -2.39 -15.45 -17.25
C TYR A 60 -3.25 -16.69 -16.93
N PHE A 61 -3.20 -17.69 -17.81
CA PHE A 61 -3.97 -18.94 -17.68
C PHE A 61 -3.06 -20.17 -17.80
N THR A 62 -3.07 -21.03 -16.77
CA THR A 62 -2.16 -22.19 -16.68
C THR A 62 -2.84 -23.54 -16.48
N VAL A 63 -4.19 -23.58 -16.46
CA VAL A 63 -4.96 -24.82 -16.32
C VAL A 63 -4.63 -25.80 -17.45
N SER A 64 -4.18 -27.00 -17.11
CA SER A 64 -3.90 -28.05 -18.09
C SER A 64 -5.21 -28.73 -18.53
N ASN A 65 -5.38 -28.92 -19.84
CA ASN A 65 -6.55 -29.57 -20.45
C ASN A 65 -7.90 -29.03 -19.94
N PRO A 66 -8.16 -27.71 -20.09
CA PRO A 66 -9.44 -27.14 -19.69
C PRO A 66 -10.58 -27.68 -20.56
N GLU A 67 -11.68 -28.10 -19.93
CA GLU A 67 -12.90 -28.55 -20.62
C GLU A 67 -13.44 -27.49 -21.60
N ASN A 68 -13.43 -26.22 -21.19
CA ASN A 68 -13.79 -25.09 -22.04
C ASN A 68 -12.90 -23.88 -21.71
N LYS A 69 -11.80 -23.74 -22.45
CA LYS A 69 -10.84 -22.65 -22.25
C LYS A 69 -11.43 -21.28 -22.54
N GLU A 70 -12.19 -21.17 -23.63
CA GLU A 70 -12.71 -19.90 -24.15
C GLU A 70 -13.71 -19.28 -23.17
N ALA A 71 -14.67 -20.07 -22.68
CA ALA A 71 -15.62 -19.61 -21.67
C ALA A 71 -14.93 -19.20 -20.37
N TYR A 72 -13.86 -19.91 -19.96
CA TYR A 72 -13.11 -19.54 -18.76
C TYR A 72 -12.41 -18.19 -18.93
N LEU A 73 -11.76 -17.96 -20.06
CA LEU A 73 -11.06 -16.70 -20.33
C LEU A 73 -12.02 -15.51 -20.31
N GLN A 74 -13.24 -15.66 -20.86
CA GLN A 74 -14.28 -14.63 -20.76
C GLN A 74 -14.66 -14.30 -19.30
N LEU A 75 -14.81 -15.32 -18.44
CA LEU A 75 -15.07 -15.10 -17.02
C LEU A 75 -13.87 -14.44 -16.33
N LYS A 76 -12.65 -14.80 -16.73
CA LYS A 76 -11.43 -14.23 -16.18
C LYS A 76 -11.25 -12.76 -16.52
N GLU A 77 -11.64 -12.32 -17.72
CA GLU A 77 -11.64 -10.90 -18.10
C GLU A 77 -12.54 -10.05 -17.20
N SER A 78 -13.61 -10.64 -16.65
CA SER A 78 -14.56 -9.95 -15.77
C SER A 78 -14.05 -9.74 -14.33
N THR A 79 -12.87 -10.27 -13.96
CA THR A 79 -12.38 -10.19 -12.59
C THR A 79 -10.88 -9.94 -12.49
N PRO A 80 -10.43 -9.05 -11.58
CA PRO A 80 -9.00 -8.92 -11.27
C PRO A 80 -8.47 -10.08 -10.40
N ALA A 81 -9.33 -10.99 -9.94
CA ALA A 81 -8.93 -12.12 -9.12
C ALA A 81 -8.00 -13.08 -9.91
N ARG A 82 -7.05 -13.70 -9.19
CA ARG A 82 -6.06 -14.62 -9.77
C ARG A 82 -6.66 -16.02 -10.03
N VAL A 83 -7.73 -16.07 -10.82
CA VAL A 83 -8.38 -17.32 -11.25
C VAL A 83 -7.70 -17.89 -12.50
N GLY A 84 -7.94 -19.16 -12.84
CA GLY A 84 -7.30 -19.79 -14.01
C GLY A 84 -5.82 -20.11 -13.80
N ILE A 85 -5.36 -20.07 -12.55
CA ILE A 85 -4.05 -20.55 -12.11
C ILE A 85 -4.15 -22.03 -11.75
N TRP A 86 -3.19 -22.83 -12.20
CA TRP A 86 -3.18 -24.27 -11.96
C TRP A 86 -2.43 -24.64 -10.67
N ARG A 87 -2.16 -25.94 -10.52
CA ARG A 87 -1.62 -26.51 -9.30
C ARG A 87 -0.69 -27.68 -9.59
N THR A 88 0.25 -27.91 -8.67
CA THR A 88 1.00 -29.16 -8.52
C THR A 88 0.51 -29.84 -7.25
N GLY A 89 -0.25 -30.94 -7.39
CA GLY A 89 -0.99 -31.50 -6.26
C GLY A 89 -1.98 -30.46 -5.68
N PRO A 90 -1.98 -30.18 -4.36
CA PRO A 90 -2.80 -29.13 -3.75
C PRO A 90 -2.09 -27.75 -3.65
N ARG A 91 -0.93 -27.56 -4.31
CA ARG A 91 -0.11 -26.34 -4.19
C ARG A 91 -0.05 -25.55 -5.49
N TYR A 92 0.28 -24.26 -5.41
CA TYR A 92 0.49 -23.42 -6.59
C TYR A 92 1.65 -23.92 -7.47
N LEU A 93 1.60 -23.58 -8.76
CA LEU A 93 2.77 -23.65 -9.62
C LEU A 93 3.86 -22.67 -9.14
N THR A 94 5.12 -23.00 -9.43
CA THR A 94 6.27 -22.16 -9.04
C THR A 94 6.16 -20.74 -9.58
N ASP A 95 5.84 -20.57 -10.88
CA ASP A 95 5.70 -19.25 -11.51
C ASP A 95 4.62 -18.39 -10.84
N THR A 96 3.49 -19.02 -10.49
CA THR A 96 2.40 -18.35 -9.78
C THR A 96 2.85 -17.87 -8.39
N LEU A 97 3.62 -18.69 -7.68
CA LEU A 97 4.18 -18.32 -6.39
C LEU A 97 5.21 -17.20 -6.50
N LEU A 98 6.10 -17.25 -7.49
CA LEU A 98 7.10 -16.21 -7.73
C LEU A 98 6.45 -14.88 -8.08
N ARG A 99 5.47 -14.89 -8.98
CA ARG A 99 4.69 -13.69 -9.31
C ARG A 99 3.96 -13.13 -8.08
N PHE A 100 3.34 -13.97 -7.27
CA PHE A 100 2.72 -13.54 -6.02
C PHE A 100 3.73 -12.83 -5.10
N ARG A 101 4.97 -13.32 -5.01
CA ARG A 101 6.03 -12.71 -4.21
C ARG A 101 6.52 -11.38 -4.79
N ALA A 102 6.62 -11.27 -6.12
CA ALA A 102 6.96 -10.03 -6.79
C ALA A 102 5.91 -8.95 -6.51
N ASP A 103 4.64 -9.25 -6.73
CA ASP A 103 3.55 -8.30 -6.48
C ASP A 103 3.46 -7.93 -4.98
N HIS A 104 3.79 -8.86 -4.09
CA HIS A 104 3.85 -8.60 -2.65
C HIS A 104 5.00 -7.65 -2.28
N ALA A 105 6.16 -7.73 -2.94
CA ALA A 105 7.25 -6.80 -2.72
C ALA A 105 6.85 -5.37 -3.11
N VAL A 106 6.22 -5.21 -4.28
CA VAL A 106 5.69 -3.90 -4.72
C VAL A 106 4.66 -3.35 -3.74
N ALA A 107 3.75 -4.20 -3.26
CA ALA A 107 2.75 -3.80 -2.27
C ALA A 107 3.38 -3.37 -0.93
N MET A 108 4.49 -4.00 -0.52
CA MET A 108 5.23 -3.61 0.68
C MET A 108 5.92 -2.25 0.51
N ASP A 109 6.56 -2.02 -0.64
CA ASP A 109 7.22 -0.74 -0.92
C ASP A 109 6.21 0.42 -0.89
N ALA A 110 5.01 0.21 -1.44
CA ALA A 110 3.93 1.21 -1.46
C ALA A 110 3.44 1.63 -0.06
N VAL A 111 3.69 0.86 1.00
CA VAL A 111 3.32 1.23 2.38
C VAL A 111 4.23 2.35 2.91
N PHE A 112 5.50 2.34 2.51
CA PHE A 112 6.54 3.22 3.07
C PHE A 112 6.85 4.45 2.20
N THR A 113 6.14 4.63 1.08
CA THR A 113 6.25 5.85 0.26
C THR A 113 5.49 7.02 0.89
N TYR A 114 5.90 8.24 0.52
CA TYR A 114 5.22 9.49 0.89
C TYR A 114 4.63 10.14 -0.36
N VAL A 115 3.60 10.96 -0.17
CA VAL A 115 3.04 11.79 -1.24
C VAL A 115 4.06 12.88 -1.61
N SER A 116 4.33 13.05 -2.90
CA SER A 116 5.20 14.10 -3.44
C SER A 116 4.81 15.50 -2.94
N GLU A 117 5.79 16.29 -2.51
CA GLU A 117 5.55 17.67 -2.07
C GLU A 117 5.18 18.57 -3.24
N GLU A 118 5.73 18.31 -4.43
CA GLU A 118 5.39 19.01 -5.67
C GLU A 118 3.91 18.84 -6.03
N LEU A 119 3.36 17.63 -5.83
CA LEU A 119 1.92 17.40 -6.03
C LEU A 119 1.07 18.20 -5.05
N LEU A 120 1.48 18.29 -3.78
CA LEU A 120 0.74 19.05 -2.78
C LEU A 120 0.77 20.56 -3.08
N GLU A 121 1.91 21.08 -3.54
CA GLU A 121 2.05 22.46 -4.00
C GLU A 121 1.19 22.75 -5.24
N GLU A 122 1.21 21.87 -6.24
CA GLU A 122 0.37 21.96 -7.44
C GLU A 122 -1.12 22.04 -7.08
N MET A 123 -1.55 21.25 -6.09
CA MET A 123 -2.93 21.22 -5.62
C MET A 123 -3.26 22.33 -4.60
N GLY A 124 -2.29 23.16 -4.21
CA GLY A 124 -2.47 24.22 -3.22
C GLY A 124 -2.75 23.71 -1.79
N LEU A 125 -2.32 22.49 -1.46
CA LEU A 125 -2.57 21.85 -0.18
C LEU A 125 -1.39 22.07 0.76
N PHE A 126 -1.54 22.99 1.72
CA PHE A 126 -0.54 23.09 2.78
C PHE A 126 -0.57 21.82 3.67
N SER A 127 0.60 21.40 4.14
CA SER A 127 0.73 20.22 5.00
C SER A 127 0.73 20.58 6.50
N VAL A 128 0.17 19.69 7.30
CA VAL A 128 0.32 19.57 8.75
C VAL A 128 0.59 18.12 9.14
N ASN A 129 1.19 17.88 10.30
CA ASN A 129 1.50 16.53 10.78
C ASN A 129 0.58 16.16 11.95
N THR A 130 0.28 14.87 12.10
CA THR A 130 -0.19 14.35 13.38
C THR A 130 0.96 14.26 14.40
N LEU A 131 0.73 13.62 15.54
CA LEU A 131 1.81 13.34 16.50
C LEU A 131 2.81 12.27 16.03
N CYS A 132 2.56 11.60 14.91
CA CYS A 132 3.52 10.63 14.35
C CYS A 132 4.66 11.34 13.64
N HIS A 133 5.90 10.98 13.99
CA HIS A 133 7.11 11.55 13.41
C HIS A 133 7.47 10.94 12.05
N ASP A 134 7.28 9.63 11.90
CA ASP A 134 7.62 8.86 10.70
C ASP A 134 6.63 7.72 10.42
N LYS A 135 6.83 7.02 9.30
CA LYS A 135 6.00 5.87 8.89
C LYS A 135 6.09 4.69 9.87
N ASP A 136 7.25 4.40 10.46
CA ASP A 136 7.41 3.27 11.37
C ASP A 136 6.58 3.47 12.64
N GLU A 137 6.62 4.68 13.21
CA GLU A 137 5.76 5.06 14.32
C GLU A 137 4.30 5.07 13.88
N TYR A 138 3.97 5.64 12.72
CA TYR A 138 2.59 5.68 12.22
C TYR A 138 1.97 4.28 12.07
N MET A 139 2.75 3.28 11.64
CA MET A 139 2.31 1.89 11.49
C MET A 139 2.05 1.20 12.82
N THR A 140 2.79 1.56 13.87
CA THR A 140 2.72 0.89 15.19
C THR A 140 1.91 1.66 16.23
N ARG A 141 1.68 2.96 16.03
CA ARG A 141 1.02 3.89 16.96
C ARG A 141 -0.21 4.55 16.35
N PRO A 142 -1.30 3.79 16.12
CA PRO A 142 -2.55 4.34 15.57
C PRO A 142 -3.21 5.36 16.50
N ASP A 143 -2.81 5.45 17.77
CA ASP A 143 -3.27 6.46 18.73
C ASP A 143 -2.67 7.85 18.48
N LEU A 144 -1.42 7.93 17.98
CA LEU A 144 -0.75 9.18 17.66
C LEU A 144 -1.23 9.77 16.34
N GLY A 145 -1.51 8.91 15.35
CA GLY A 145 -2.06 9.33 14.05
C GLY A 145 -3.49 9.88 14.11
N ARG A 146 -4.12 9.93 15.29
CA ARG A 146 -5.44 10.53 15.54
C ARG A 146 -5.36 11.87 16.26
N LYS A 147 -4.16 12.33 16.61
CA LYS A 147 -3.90 13.51 17.44
C LYS A 147 -2.97 14.48 16.74
N PHE A 148 -3.03 15.73 17.14
CA PHE A 148 -2.22 16.82 16.59
C PHE A 148 -1.44 17.50 17.72
N SER A 149 -0.27 18.06 17.38
CA SER A 149 0.44 18.97 18.26
C SER A 149 -0.28 20.32 18.35
N GLU A 150 -0.01 21.09 19.41
CA GLU A 150 -0.56 22.45 19.55
C GLU A 150 -0.20 23.33 18.35
N GLU A 151 1.06 23.26 17.89
CA GLU A 151 1.53 23.96 16.69
C GLU A 151 0.72 23.60 15.44
N SER A 152 0.43 22.31 15.24
CA SER A 152 -0.37 21.87 14.08
C SER A 152 -1.80 22.38 14.17
N ILE A 153 -2.38 22.42 15.37
CA ILE A 153 -3.72 22.98 15.61
C ILE A 153 -3.74 24.49 15.36
N GLU A 154 -2.72 25.24 15.80
CA GLU A 154 -2.61 26.67 15.54
C GLU A 154 -2.50 26.96 14.05
N ARG A 155 -1.67 26.20 13.33
CA ARG A 155 -1.52 26.31 11.87
C ARG A 155 -2.82 26.02 11.12
N ILE A 156 -3.59 25.03 11.57
CA ILE A 156 -4.94 24.75 11.02
C ILE A 156 -5.86 25.96 11.25
N LYS A 157 -5.91 26.50 12.48
CA LYS A 157 -6.77 27.65 12.81
C LYS A 157 -6.38 28.92 12.06
N GLU A 158 -5.09 29.13 11.80
CA GLU A 158 -4.59 30.30 11.09
C GLU A 158 -4.94 30.27 9.59
N LYS A 159 -4.78 29.10 8.95
CA LYS A 159 -4.90 28.97 7.49
C LYS A 159 -6.29 28.56 7.00
N CYS A 160 -7.10 27.94 7.85
CA CYS A 160 -8.42 27.45 7.49
C CYS A 160 -9.54 28.43 7.88
N ILE A 161 -10.58 28.43 7.07
CA ILE A 161 -11.84 29.14 7.37
C ILE A 161 -12.50 28.49 8.60
N LYS A 162 -12.93 29.31 9.55
CA LYS A 162 -13.68 28.86 10.73
C LYS A 162 -15.17 28.66 10.40
N SER A 163 -15.77 27.64 11.01
CA SER A 163 -17.16 27.22 10.88
C SER A 163 -17.61 27.03 9.41
N PRO A 164 -16.88 26.26 8.58
CA PRO A 164 -17.34 25.92 7.24
C PRO A 164 -18.50 24.93 7.29
N GLN A 165 -19.33 24.88 6.24
CA GLN A 165 -20.32 23.81 6.12
C GLN A 165 -19.64 22.49 5.76
N VAL A 166 -18.60 22.54 4.91
CA VAL A 166 -17.85 21.35 4.51
C VAL A 166 -16.36 21.61 4.62
N GLN A 167 -15.67 20.86 5.47
CA GLN A 167 -14.21 20.85 5.53
C GLN A 167 -13.69 19.58 4.86
N ILE A 168 -12.85 19.73 3.83
CA ILE A 168 -12.18 18.61 3.16
C ILE A 168 -10.71 18.61 3.58
N TYR A 169 -10.16 17.46 3.93
CA TYR A 169 -8.72 17.30 4.01
C TYR A 169 -8.29 15.98 3.38
N VAL A 170 -7.03 15.92 3.00
CA VAL A 170 -6.42 14.75 2.36
C VAL A 170 -5.39 14.18 3.31
N SER A 171 -5.23 12.87 3.36
CA SER A 171 -4.19 12.21 4.12
C SER A 171 -3.60 11.06 3.34
N ASP A 172 -2.29 10.85 3.44
CA ASP A 172 -1.61 9.67 2.89
C ASP A 172 -2.25 8.37 3.39
N GLY A 173 -2.61 8.34 4.67
CA GLY A 173 -3.11 7.11 5.28
C GLY A 173 -2.10 5.98 5.18
N LEU A 174 -2.56 4.81 4.71
CA LEU A 174 -1.72 3.64 4.53
C LEU A 174 -1.13 3.52 3.11
N SER A 175 -1.51 4.40 2.18
CA SER A 175 -0.97 4.38 0.81
C SER A 175 -0.91 5.76 0.18
N SER A 176 0.32 6.25 0.01
CA SER A 176 0.57 7.50 -0.70
C SER A 176 0.23 7.39 -2.19
N THR A 177 0.47 6.22 -2.80
CA THR A 177 0.12 5.92 -4.19
C THR A 177 -1.36 6.11 -4.49
N ALA A 178 -2.25 5.77 -3.54
CA ALA A 178 -3.68 6.01 -3.67
C ALA A 178 -4.04 7.49 -3.79
N ILE A 179 -3.33 8.36 -3.06
CA ILE A 179 -3.54 9.81 -3.16
C ILE A 179 -3.01 10.32 -4.49
N GLU A 180 -1.78 9.98 -4.85
CA GLU A 180 -1.15 10.45 -6.10
C GLU A 180 -1.94 10.05 -7.35
N ALA A 181 -2.51 8.85 -7.35
CA ALA A 181 -3.27 8.33 -8.48
C ALA A 181 -4.65 8.99 -8.68
N ASN A 182 -5.26 9.53 -7.62
CA ASN A 182 -6.68 9.94 -7.64
C ASN A 182 -6.93 11.41 -7.30
N ILE A 183 -6.02 12.08 -6.58
CA ILE A 183 -6.34 13.39 -5.96
C ILE A 183 -6.62 14.49 -6.98
N LYS A 184 -5.91 14.46 -8.12
CA LYS A 184 -6.04 15.44 -9.20
C LYS A 184 -7.44 15.46 -9.82
N ASP A 185 -8.12 14.32 -9.81
CA ASP A 185 -9.44 14.18 -10.41
C ASP A 185 -10.56 14.33 -9.37
N ILE A 186 -10.41 13.72 -8.19
CA ILE A 186 -11.48 13.67 -7.19
C ILE A 186 -11.70 15.03 -6.51
N LEU A 187 -10.65 15.74 -6.10
CA LEU A 187 -10.79 16.93 -5.28
C LEU A 187 -11.48 18.06 -6.06
N PRO A 188 -11.08 18.36 -7.31
CA PRO A 188 -11.82 19.32 -8.14
C PRO A 188 -13.28 18.89 -8.38
N SER A 189 -13.54 17.58 -8.59
CA SER A 189 -14.90 17.06 -8.78
C SER A 189 -15.79 17.33 -7.55
N ILE A 190 -15.31 17.02 -6.34
CA ILE A 190 -16.03 17.33 -5.09
C ILE A 190 -16.25 18.83 -4.96
N MET A 191 -15.19 19.63 -5.12
CA MET A 191 -15.27 21.08 -4.94
C MET A 191 -16.28 21.72 -5.90
N GLN A 192 -16.29 21.29 -7.16
CA GLN A 192 -17.25 21.77 -8.15
C GLN A 192 -18.68 21.35 -7.78
N GLY A 193 -18.89 20.10 -7.37
CA GLY A 193 -20.20 19.61 -6.93
C GLY A 193 -20.75 20.39 -5.73
N LEU A 194 -19.94 20.59 -4.69
CA LEU A 194 -20.33 21.34 -3.49
C LEU A 194 -20.62 22.82 -3.81
N LYS A 195 -19.84 23.43 -4.70
CA LYS A 195 -20.07 24.80 -5.17
C LYS A 195 -21.40 24.92 -5.92
N ASN A 196 -21.75 23.93 -6.74
CA ASN A 196 -23.03 23.90 -7.45
C ASN A 196 -24.23 23.79 -6.49
N TYR A 197 -24.06 23.11 -5.34
CA TYR A 197 -25.06 23.07 -4.27
C TYR A 197 -25.08 24.34 -3.39
N GLY A 198 -24.20 25.32 -3.64
CA GLY A 198 -24.13 26.56 -2.87
C GLY A 198 -23.59 26.39 -1.45
N LEU A 199 -22.87 25.29 -1.17
CA LEU A 199 -22.32 25.00 0.16
C LEU A 199 -21.02 25.77 0.42
N LYS A 200 -20.84 26.25 1.65
CA LYS A 200 -19.61 26.92 2.08
C LYS A 200 -18.51 25.90 2.37
N ILE A 201 -17.54 25.83 1.48
CA ILE A 201 -16.37 24.94 1.57
C ILE A 201 -15.26 25.62 2.36
N GLY A 202 -14.67 24.92 3.32
CA GLY A 202 -13.47 25.34 4.05
C GLY A 202 -12.20 25.23 3.19
N THR A 203 -11.06 25.65 3.73
CA THR A 203 -9.76 25.56 3.04
C THR A 203 -9.28 24.11 3.02
N PRO A 204 -9.11 23.45 1.85
CA PRO A 204 -8.55 22.11 1.79
C PRO A 204 -7.08 22.09 2.20
N PHE A 205 -6.64 21.02 2.87
CA PHE A 205 -5.26 20.86 3.31
C PHE A 205 -4.86 19.38 3.41
N PHE A 206 -3.57 19.14 3.60
CA PHE A 206 -3.01 17.80 3.72
C PHE A 206 -2.57 17.49 5.15
N VAL A 207 -2.88 16.28 5.62
CA VAL A 207 -2.47 15.73 6.92
C VAL A 207 -1.55 14.55 6.68
N LYS A 208 -0.26 14.72 6.99
CA LYS A 208 0.73 13.65 7.03
C LYS A 208 0.45 12.75 8.23
N HIS A 209 0.51 11.43 8.03
CA HIS A 209 0.33 10.41 9.06
C HIS A 209 -1.04 10.46 9.73
N GLY A 210 -2.08 10.75 8.95
CA GLY A 210 -3.46 10.81 9.44
C GLY A 210 -4.12 9.45 9.54
N ARG A 211 -4.85 9.20 10.63
CA ARG A 211 -5.85 8.14 10.74
C ARG A 211 -7.24 8.76 10.59
N VAL A 212 -8.25 7.96 10.24
CA VAL A 212 -9.63 8.44 10.07
C VAL A 212 -10.12 9.28 11.27
N PRO A 213 -9.93 8.88 12.55
CA PRO A 213 -10.41 9.68 13.68
C PRO A 213 -9.70 11.04 13.88
N ALA A 214 -8.62 11.33 13.15
CA ALA A 214 -8.06 12.69 13.12
C ALA A 214 -9.08 13.72 12.60
N MET A 215 -10.07 13.28 11.81
CA MET A 215 -11.16 14.11 11.32
C MET A 215 -11.99 14.71 12.47
N ASP A 216 -12.09 14.03 13.61
CA ASP A 216 -12.87 14.48 14.75
C ASP A 216 -12.25 15.74 15.36
N VAL A 217 -10.92 15.73 15.52
CA VAL A 217 -10.17 16.87 16.04
C VAL A 217 -10.27 18.05 15.07
N ILE A 218 -10.14 17.80 13.76
CA ILE A 218 -10.28 18.83 12.73
C ILE A 218 -11.70 19.43 12.75
N SER A 219 -12.72 18.58 12.87
CA SER A 219 -14.13 18.99 12.94
C SER A 219 -14.38 19.90 14.14
N GLU A 220 -13.88 19.55 15.33
CA GLU A 220 -14.01 20.39 16.53
C GLU A 220 -13.22 21.70 16.44
N VAL A 221 -11.99 21.65 15.94
CA VAL A 221 -11.09 22.81 15.84
C VAL A 221 -11.63 23.87 14.89
N LEU A 222 -12.20 23.42 13.77
CA LEU A 222 -12.76 24.30 12.75
C LEU A 222 -14.26 24.52 12.89
N ASP A 223 -14.94 23.84 13.82
CA ASP A 223 -16.39 23.87 13.99
C ASP A 223 -17.13 23.56 12.67
N ALA A 224 -16.63 22.57 11.93
CA ALA A 224 -17.16 22.20 10.61
C ALA A 224 -18.46 21.38 10.73
N GLU A 225 -19.47 21.69 9.92
CA GLU A 225 -20.72 20.90 9.92
C GLU A 225 -20.51 19.50 9.35
N VAL A 226 -19.81 19.36 8.22
CA VAL A 226 -19.37 18.08 7.67
C VAL A 226 -17.86 18.10 7.50
N THR A 227 -17.17 17.07 7.98
CA THR A 227 -15.75 16.85 7.70
C THR A 227 -15.59 15.65 6.78
N VAL A 228 -14.82 15.83 5.72
CA VAL A 228 -14.52 14.85 4.68
C VAL A 228 -13.02 14.58 4.69
N VAL A 229 -12.64 13.32 4.76
CA VAL A 229 -11.25 12.90 4.57
C VAL A 229 -11.13 12.00 3.36
N LEU A 230 -10.22 12.35 2.45
CA LEU A 230 -9.72 11.49 1.39
C LEU A 230 -8.44 10.82 1.89
N ILE A 231 -8.44 9.50 2.03
CA ILE A 231 -7.36 8.77 2.68
C ILE A 231 -6.98 7.50 1.92
N GLY A 232 -5.68 7.28 1.75
CA GLY A 232 -5.14 6.07 1.15
C GLY A 232 -5.44 4.83 1.99
N GLU A 233 -6.01 3.81 1.35
CA GLU A 233 -6.30 2.52 2.01
C GLU A 233 -5.03 1.69 2.18
N ARG A 234 -5.18 0.52 2.83
CA ARG A 234 -4.08 -0.44 2.90
C ARG A 234 -3.79 -0.96 1.48
N PRO A 235 -2.53 -0.91 1.01
CA PRO A 235 -2.15 -1.47 -0.28
C PRO A 235 -2.56 -2.93 -0.40
N GLY A 236 -3.28 -3.25 -1.46
CA GLY A 236 -3.59 -4.63 -1.82
C GLY A 236 -2.46 -5.25 -2.64
N LEU A 237 -2.51 -6.56 -2.82
CA LEU A 237 -1.55 -7.27 -3.67
C LEU A 237 -1.65 -6.85 -5.15
N ALA A 238 -2.83 -6.41 -5.58
CA ALA A 238 -3.10 -6.08 -6.98
C ALA A 238 -2.96 -4.58 -7.29
N THR A 239 -3.20 -3.71 -6.30
CA THR A 239 -3.15 -2.26 -6.49
C THR A 239 -2.88 -1.55 -5.16
N GLY A 240 -1.99 -0.57 -5.20
CA GLY A 240 -1.80 0.43 -4.15
C GLY A 240 -2.60 1.70 -4.38
N GLU A 241 -3.43 1.76 -5.43
CA GLU A 241 -4.13 2.99 -5.83
C GLU A 241 -5.49 3.19 -5.13
N SER A 242 -5.92 2.25 -4.28
CA SER A 242 -7.25 2.31 -3.65
C SER A 242 -7.32 3.38 -2.57
N MET A 243 -8.23 4.35 -2.74
CA MET A 243 -8.51 5.42 -1.79
C MET A 243 -9.93 5.27 -1.23
N SER A 244 -10.11 5.71 0.02
CA SER A 244 -11.39 5.82 0.68
C SER A 244 -11.73 7.28 1.00
N CYS A 245 -13.02 7.56 1.08
CA CYS A 245 -13.57 8.81 1.59
C CYS A 245 -14.38 8.52 2.86
N TYR A 246 -14.02 9.14 3.99
CA TYR A 246 -14.81 9.10 5.21
C TYR A 246 -15.42 10.47 5.50
N MET A 247 -16.69 10.49 5.91
CA MET A 247 -17.47 11.70 6.11
C MET A 247 -18.21 11.63 7.45
N ALA A 248 -18.21 12.73 8.21
CA ALA A 248 -18.94 12.83 9.47
C ALA A 248 -19.64 14.17 9.62
N TYR A 249 -20.89 14.16 10.10
CA TYR A 249 -21.62 15.36 10.48
C TYR A 249 -21.33 15.71 11.94
N ARG A 250 -20.76 16.90 12.17
CA ARG A 250 -20.32 17.43 13.47
C ARG A 250 -19.54 16.41 14.28
N GLY A 251 -18.42 15.96 13.68
CA GLY A 251 -17.50 15.00 14.29
C GLY A 251 -16.97 15.53 15.62
N LYS A 252 -16.81 14.63 16.58
CA LYS A 252 -16.29 14.93 17.92
C LYS A 252 -15.36 13.84 18.39
N VAL A 253 -14.36 14.20 19.18
CA VAL A 253 -13.40 13.22 19.70
C VAL A 253 -14.14 12.20 20.56
N GLY A 254 -13.97 10.92 20.23
CA GLY A 254 -14.69 9.82 20.88
C GLY A 254 -16.01 9.43 20.20
N MET A 255 -16.33 10.04 19.05
CA MET A 255 -17.46 9.61 18.23
C MET A 255 -17.27 8.16 17.75
N PRO A 256 -18.31 7.29 17.82
CA PRO A 256 -18.22 5.93 17.32
C PRO A 256 -18.10 5.88 15.79
N GLU A 257 -17.39 4.88 15.28
CA GLU A 257 -17.16 4.68 13.83
C GLU A 257 -18.47 4.58 13.03
N SER A 258 -19.53 4.04 13.63
CA SER A 258 -20.85 3.90 12.98
C SER A 258 -21.51 5.21 12.58
N ARG A 259 -21.02 6.35 13.07
CA ARG A 259 -21.48 7.69 12.68
C ARG A 259 -20.73 8.25 11.49
N ARG A 260 -19.78 7.51 10.91
CA ARG A 260 -19.08 7.90 9.68
C ARG A 260 -19.75 7.25 8.48
N THR A 261 -19.97 8.03 7.43
CA THR A 261 -20.33 7.51 6.10
C THR A 261 -19.03 7.25 5.35
N VAL A 262 -18.93 6.11 4.65
CA VAL A 262 -17.73 5.72 3.91
C VAL A 262 -18.06 5.41 2.45
N ILE A 263 -17.22 5.88 1.54
CA ILE A 263 -17.11 5.40 0.16
C ILE A 263 -15.70 4.83 0.03
N SER A 264 -15.57 3.54 -0.27
CA SER A 264 -14.27 2.86 -0.42
C SER A 264 -14.01 2.49 -1.87
N ASN A 265 -12.82 1.94 -2.14
CA ASN A 265 -12.45 1.40 -3.45
C ASN A 265 -12.54 2.43 -4.59
N ILE A 266 -12.12 3.66 -4.28
CA ILE A 266 -12.00 4.71 -5.28
C ILE A 266 -10.64 4.55 -5.98
N HIS A 267 -10.69 4.04 -7.20
CA HIS A 267 -9.55 3.86 -8.11
C HIS A 267 -10.06 3.45 -9.50
N LYS A 268 -9.17 3.38 -10.49
CA LYS A 268 -9.51 3.05 -11.90
C LYS A 268 -10.25 1.72 -12.11
N GLY A 269 -10.10 0.77 -11.20
CA GLY A 269 -10.74 -0.56 -11.24
C GLY A 269 -11.94 -0.71 -10.30
N GLY A 270 -12.27 0.35 -9.55
CA GLY A 270 -13.45 0.45 -8.70
C GLY A 270 -14.33 1.61 -9.17
N THR A 271 -14.77 2.45 -8.24
CA THR A 271 -15.44 3.71 -8.61
C THR A 271 -14.39 4.72 -9.07
N SER A 272 -14.58 5.32 -10.24
CA SER A 272 -13.65 6.31 -10.76
C SER A 272 -13.58 7.55 -9.87
N ALA A 273 -12.41 8.19 -9.79
CA ALA A 273 -12.21 9.38 -8.94
C ALA A 273 -13.20 10.52 -9.25
N THR A 274 -13.49 10.76 -10.53
CA THR A 274 -14.44 11.79 -10.96
C THR A 274 -15.88 11.49 -10.52
N GLU A 275 -16.34 10.25 -10.74
CA GLU A 275 -17.68 9.78 -10.34
C GLU A 275 -17.84 9.78 -8.83
N ALA A 276 -16.84 9.25 -8.12
CA ALA A 276 -16.81 9.27 -6.66
C ALA A 276 -16.91 10.70 -6.13
N GLY A 277 -16.21 11.67 -6.75
CA GLY A 277 -16.29 13.07 -6.33
C GLY A 277 -17.69 13.68 -6.44
N ALA A 278 -18.40 13.39 -7.54
CA ALA A 278 -19.79 13.83 -7.71
C ALA A 278 -20.73 13.18 -6.69
N HIS A 279 -20.55 11.88 -6.44
CA HIS A 279 -21.35 11.14 -5.46
C HIS A 279 -21.09 11.62 -4.03
N ILE A 280 -19.84 11.87 -3.66
CA ILE A 280 -19.45 12.46 -2.37
C ILE A 280 -20.15 13.82 -2.17
N ALA A 281 -20.12 14.69 -3.17
CA ALA A 281 -20.78 16.00 -3.07
C ALA A 281 -22.30 15.88 -2.83
N GLN A 282 -22.96 14.90 -3.45
CA GLN A 282 -24.36 14.61 -3.21
C GLN A 282 -24.60 14.11 -1.78
N ILE A 283 -23.83 13.14 -1.30
CA ILE A 283 -23.95 12.62 0.07
C ILE A 283 -23.74 13.74 1.09
N VAL A 284 -22.73 14.59 0.90
CA VAL A 284 -22.45 15.72 1.80
C VAL A 284 -23.63 16.70 1.86
N LYS A 285 -24.27 16.98 0.71
CA LYS A 285 -25.49 17.78 0.67
C LYS A 285 -26.60 17.14 1.52
N GLU A 286 -26.83 15.84 1.36
CA GLU A 286 -27.84 15.10 2.14
C GLU A 286 -27.51 15.07 3.64
N MET A 287 -26.23 14.92 4.01
CA MET A 287 -25.76 14.99 5.40
C MET A 287 -26.09 16.33 6.05
N ILE A 288 -25.94 17.44 5.32
CA ILE A 288 -26.27 18.78 5.81
C ILE A 288 -27.79 18.96 5.94
N GLU A 289 -28.56 18.53 4.93
CA GLU A 289 -30.03 18.63 4.94
C GLU A 289 -30.65 17.82 6.10
N GLN A 290 -30.14 16.60 6.34
CA GLN A 290 -30.65 15.69 7.37
C GLN A 290 -29.97 15.87 8.73
N LYS A 291 -28.83 16.58 8.79
CA LYS A 291 -27.98 16.76 9.97
C LYS A 291 -27.55 15.42 10.58
N ALA A 292 -27.20 14.48 9.71
CA ALA A 292 -26.92 13.10 10.05
C ALA A 292 -25.77 12.53 9.21
N SER A 293 -25.13 11.47 9.71
CA SER A 293 -24.05 10.74 9.04
C SER A 293 -23.97 9.30 9.54
N GLY A 294 -23.31 8.42 8.78
CA GLY A 294 -23.22 7.00 9.09
C GLY A 294 -24.59 6.33 9.09
N LEU A 295 -24.86 5.49 10.09
CA LEU A 295 -26.12 4.75 10.21
C LEU A 295 -27.37 5.64 10.32
N ASP A 296 -27.20 6.90 10.76
CA ASP A 296 -28.32 7.83 10.95
C ASP A 296 -28.70 8.56 9.65
N LEU A 297 -27.85 8.49 8.61
CA LEU A 297 -28.11 9.10 7.30
C LEU A 297 -28.95 8.18 6.42
N LYS A 298 -30.00 8.73 5.80
CA LYS A 298 -30.84 8.00 4.85
C LYS A 298 -30.51 8.46 3.42
N LEU A 299 -29.82 7.60 2.68
CA LEU A 299 -29.51 7.77 1.26
C LEU A 299 -30.65 7.23 0.38
#